data_AF-A0A7W0NIN3-F1
#
_entry.id   AF-A0A7W0NIN3-F1
#
_cell.length_a   1.000
_cell.length_b   1.000
_cell.length_c   1.000
_cell.angle_alpha   90.00
_cell.angle_beta   90.00
_cell.angle_gamma   90.00
#
_symmetry.space_group_name_H-M   'P 1'
#
loop_
_entity.id
_entity.type
_entity.pdbx_description
1 polymer ?
#
loop_
_entity_poly.entity_id
_entity_poly.type
_entity_poly.pdbx_seq_one_letter_code
_entity_poly.pdbx_strand_id
1 'polypeptide(L)'
;MDEGRFFPLLLPLDVCRVCEGETMRPLHVMPVKTRTKLTRQLNRLLVGCTRCGVVYQHPLPDADELAAYYAREAGTETEGWDARTPAGEKELAVTLGIKTERSERYVQALELLAGLPQEGTRKALDFGCGLGAWLDPLQERGWQTHGIEPG
;
A
#
# COMPACT_ATOMS: atom_id res chain seq x y z
N MET A 1 -31.62 30.67 -1.14
CA MET A 1 -30.59 30.26 -0.18
C MET A 1 -30.99 28.86 0.26
N ASP A 2 -30.33 27.85 -0.28
CA ASP A 2 -30.50 26.47 0.17
C ASP A 2 -29.09 25.99 0.54
N GLU A 3 -28.81 26.13 1.83
CA GLU A 3 -27.50 25.87 2.41
C GLU A 3 -27.31 24.35 2.54
N GLY A 4 -26.39 23.83 1.73
CA GLY A 4 -25.42 22.87 2.23
C GLY A 4 -25.97 21.52 2.69
N ARG A 5 -26.28 20.64 1.73
CA ARG A 5 -25.96 19.21 1.90
C ARG A 5 -24.46 19.01 1.74
N PHE A 6 -23.67 19.62 2.62
CA PHE A 6 -22.27 19.27 2.79
C PHE A 6 -22.25 17.88 3.42
N PHE A 7 -21.90 16.87 2.63
CA PHE A 7 -21.42 15.62 3.19
C PHE A 7 -20.24 15.99 4.10
N PRO A 8 -20.28 15.71 5.41
CA PRO A 8 -19.14 15.96 6.28
C PRO A 8 -18.04 14.97 5.87
N LEU A 9 -17.21 15.41 4.93
CA LEU A 9 -16.03 14.69 4.50
C LEU A 9 -14.99 14.85 5.62
N LEU A 10 -14.78 13.79 6.40
CA LEU A 10 -13.79 13.73 7.48
C LEU A 10 -12.39 14.12 6.98
N LEU A 11 -11.68 14.92 7.80
CA LEU A 11 -10.41 15.63 7.55
C LEU A 11 -10.30 16.27 6.15
N PRO A 12 -10.54 17.59 6.03
CA PRO A 12 -10.35 18.26 4.75
C PRO A 12 -8.88 18.19 4.37
N LEU A 13 -8.62 17.80 3.12
CA LEU A 13 -7.26 17.81 2.57
C LEU A 13 -6.92 19.24 2.17
N ASP A 14 -6.69 20.09 3.17
CA ASP A 14 -6.47 21.54 2.98
C ASP A 14 -5.13 21.84 2.32
N VAL A 15 -4.18 20.93 2.44
CA VAL A 15 -2.82 21.04 1.90
C VAL A 15 -2.37 19.76 1.23
N CYS A 16 -1.70 19.91 0.09
CA CYS A 16 -1.05 18.82 -0.61
C CYS A 16 0.14 18.29 0.18
N ARG A 17 0.12 17.02 0.58
CA ARG A 17 1.20 16.36 1.33
C ARG A 17 2.51 16.15 0.53
N VAL A 18 2.52 16.46 -0.77
CA VAL A 18 3.71 16.32 -1.64
C VAL A 18 4.38 17.66 -1.88
N CYS A 19 3.61 18.70 -2.17
CA CYS A 19 4.14 19.98 -2.61
C CYS A 19 3.70 21.17 -1.76
N GLU A 20 2.95 20.91 -0.69
CA GLU A 20 2.44 21.89 0.28
C GLU A 20 1.52 22.97 -0.33
N GLY A 21 1.05 22.76 -1.57
CA GLY A 21 0.08 23.65 -2.20
C GLY A 21 -1.30 23.53 -1.54
N GLU A 22 -1.99 24.66 -1.42
CA GLU A 22 -3.30 24.79 -0.76
C GLU A 22 -4.48 24.64 -1.74
N THR A 23 -4.20 24.46 -3.03
CA THR A 23 -5.22 24.44 -4.08
C THR A 23 -5.53 23.01 -4.52
N MET A 24 -6.55 22.44 -3.88
CA MET A 24 -7.08 21.11 -4.15
C MET A 24 -8.43 21.20 -4.87
N ARG A 25 -8.67 20.34 -5.87
CA ARG A 25 -9.94 20.29 -6.60
C ARG A 25 -10.58 18.89 -6.57
N PRO A 26 -11.90 18.78 -6.37
CA PRO A 26 -12.63 17.55 -6.66
C PRO A 26 -12.46 17.17 -8.15
N LEU A 27 -12.14 15.90 -8.41
CA LEU A 27 -12.00 15.34 -9.76
C LEU A 27 -13.15 14.40 -10.09
N HIS A 28 -13.50 13.51 -9.17
CA HIS A 28 -14.47 12.45 -9.43
C HIS A 28 -15.08 11.90 -8.14
N VAL A 29 -16.38 11.64 -8.13
CA VAL A 29 -17.03 10.87 -7.05
C VAL A 29 -17.05 9.42 -7.45
N MET A 30 -16.32 8.59 -6.70
CA MET A 30 -16.28 7.15 -6.86
C MET A 30 -17.31 6.50 -5.93
N PRO A 31 -18.44 6.01 -6.46
CA PRO A 31 -19.41 5.27 -5.67
C PRO A 31 -18.83 3.90 -5.30
N VAL A 32 -18.80 3.57 -4.02
CA VAL A 32 -18.30 2.27 -3.57
C VAL A 32 -19.51 1.36 -3.32
N LYS A 33 -19.63 0.29 -4.11
CA LYS A 33 -20.78 -0.64 -4.05
C LYS A 33 -20.79 -1.50 -2.77
N THR A 34 -19.67 -1.57 -2.06
CA THR A 34 -19.45 -2.39 -0.88
C THR A 34 -18.54 -1.66 0.09
N ARG A 35 -18.84 -1.69 1.40
CA ARG A 35 -17.94 -1.13 2.41
C ARG A 35 -16.59 -1.82 2.31
N THR A 36 -15.54 -1.05 2.01
CA THR A 36 -14.17 -1.56 2.13
C THR A 36 -13.80 -1.69 3.60
N LYS A 37 -12.82 -2.53 3.88
CA LYS A 37 -12.39 -2.84 5.24
C LYS A 37 -11.50 -1.76 5.87
N LEU A 38 -11.00 -0.85 5.05
CA LEU A 38 -10.19 0.31 5.44
C LEU A 38 -11.02 1.58 5.70
N THR A 39 -12.16 1.76 5.03
CA THR A 39 -12.99 2.97 5.20
C THR A 39 -14.46 2.62 5.34
N ARG A 40 -15.15 3.17 6.34
CA ARG A 40 -16.59 2.95 6.57
C ARG A 40 -17.51 3.75 5.62
N GLN A 41 -16.93 4.64 4.81
CA GLN A 41 -17.64 5.55 3.90
C GLN A 41 -18.12 4.85 2.62
N LEU A 42 -19.33 5.19 2.17
CA LEU A 42 -19.96 4.60 0.98
C LEU A 42 -19.59 5.32 -0.34
N ASN A 43 -19.12 6.56 -0.23
CA ASN A 43 -18.64 7.34 -1.37
C ASN A 43 -17.23 7.84 -1.09
N ARG A 44 -16.38 7.78 -2.11
CA ARG A 44 -15.01 8.32 -2.08
C ARG A 44 -14.91 9.42 -3.11
N LEU A 45 -14.18 10.48 -2.81
CA LEU A 45 -13.89 11.54 -3.76
C LEU A 45 -12.42 11.44 -4.19
N LEU A 46 -12.15 11.49 -5.48
CA LEU A 46 -10.81 11.76 -5.97
C LEU A 46 -10.58 13.27 -5.96
N VAL A 47 -9.53 13.70 -5.28
CA VAL A 47 -9.16 15.11 -5.13
C VAL A 47 -7.75 15.30 -5.64
N GLY A 48 -7.56 16.24 -6.57
CA GLY A 48 -6.27 16.50 -7.21
C GLY A 48 -5.66 17.83 -6.78
N CYS A 49 -4.36 17.85 -6.52
CA CYS A 49 -3.62 19.09 -6.34
C CYS A 49 -3.48 19.80 -7.68
N THR A 50 -3.91 21.05 -7.77
CA THR A 50 -3.81 21.82 -9.02
C THR A 50 -2.39 22.32 -9.31
N ARG A 51 -1.48 22.24 -8.32
CA ARG A 51 -0.08 22.62 -8.45
C ARG A 51 0.82 21.50 -8.96
N CYS A 52 0.86 20.35 -8.27
CA CYS A 52 1.75 19.23 -8.64
C CYS A 52 1.03 18.06 -9.32
N GLY A 53 -0.31 18.07 -9.40
CA GLY A 53 -1.08 17.03 -10.09
C GLY A 53 -1.28 15.73 -9.32
N VAL A 54 -0.72 15.58 -8.10
CA VAL A 54 -0.97 14.38 -7.28
C VAL A 54 -2.46 14.26 -6.95
N VAL A 55 -2.96 13.02 -6.97
CA VAL A 55 -4.37 12.69 -6.72
C VAL A 55 -4.47 11.88 -5.45
N TYR A 56 -5.40 12.28 -4.58
CA TYR A 56 -5.74 11.61 -3.34
C TYR A 56 -7.14 11.02 -3.42
N GLN A 57 -7.35 9.94 -2.68
CA GLN A 57 -8.67 9.53 -2.26
C GLN A 57 -9.07 10.29 -1.00
N HIS A 58 -10.31 10.77 -0.94
CA HIS A 58 -10.89 11.51 0.18
C HIS A 58 -12.19 10.83 0.64
N PRO A 59 -12.41 10.67 1.96
CA PRO A 59 -11.45 10.91 3.05
C PRO A 59 -10.29 9.92 3.05
N LEU A 60 -9.16 10.39 3.57
CA LEU A 60 -8.08 9.52 3.99
C LEU A 60 -8.50 8.85 5.30
N PRO A 61 -8.14 7.58 5.54
CA PRO A 61 -8.34 6.96 6.83
C PRO A 61 -7.58 7.73 7.91
N ASP A 62 -8.17 7.83 9.09
CA ASP A 62 -7.46 8.34 10.26
C ASP A 62 -6.48 7.29 10.82
N ALA A 63 -5.70 7.68 11.84
CA ALA A 63 -4.67 6.81 12.43
C ALA A 63 -5.27 5.56 13.08
N ASP A 64 -6.45 5.66 13.69
CA ASP A 64 -7.12 4.53 14.35
C ASP A 64 -7.75 3.59 13.32
N GLU A 65 -8.35 4.12 12.25
CA GLU A 65 -8.83 3.34 11.11
C GLU A 65 -7.68 2.58 10.42
N LEU A 66 -6.53 3.23 10.25
CA LEU A 66 -5.34 2.61 9.68
C LEU A 66 -4.74 1.55 10.61
N ALA A 67 -4.62 1.85 11.90
CA ALA A 67 -4.14 0.90 12.90
C ALA A 67 -5.06 -0.32 13.02
N ALA A 68 -6.37 -0.11 13.02
CA ALA A 68 -7.35 -1.21 13.03
C ALA A 68 -7.28 -2.05 11.76
N TYR A 69 -6.99 -1.45 10.60
CA TYR A 69 -6.78 -2.18 9.36
C TYR A 69 -5.58 -3.14 9.47
N TYR A 70 -4.41 -2.63 9.87
CA TYR A 70 -3.19 -3.44 9.99
C TYR A 70 -3.21 -4.40 11.19
N ALA A 71 -3.83 -4.03 12.32
CA ALA A 71 -3.96 -4.91 13.48
C ALA A 71 -4.83 -6.14 13.17
N ARG A 72 -5.80 -6.02 12.26
CA ARG A 72 -6.58 -7.16 11.77
C ARG A 72 -5.71 -8.09 10.93
N GLU A 73 -4.82 -7.56 10.10
CA GLU A 73 -3.87 -8.36 9.33
C GLU A 73 -2.86 -9.08 10.25
N ALA A 74 -2.43 -8.44 11.36
CA ALA A 74 -1.48 -9.00 12.33
C ALA A 74 -2.07 -10.05 13.29
N GLY A 75 -3.36 -9.96 13.63
CA GLY A 75 -3.97 -10.72 14.72
C GLY A 75 -4.69 -11.99 14.30
N THR A 76 -5.38 -11.99 13.16
CA THR A 76 -6.13 -13.12 12.63
C THR A 76 -6.54 -12.76 11.21
N GLU A 77 -6.22 -13.61 10.23
CA GLU A 77 -6.74 -13.46 8.86
C GLU A 77 -6.12 -12.26 8.14
N THR A 78 -4.89 -12.43 7.65
CA THR A 78 -4.45 -11.79 6.40
C THR A 78 -5.61 -11.87 5.42
N GLU A 79 -6.19 -10.74 5.06
CA GLU A 79 -7.34 -10.69 4.18
C GLU A 79 -6.89 -10.99 2.76
N GLY A 80 -6.85 -12.29 2.51
CA GLY A 80 -6.40 -12.93 1.27
C GLY A 80 -5.80 -14.32 1.52
N TRP A 81 -5.30 -14.61 2.74
CA TRP A 81 -4.42 -15.77 2.95
C TRP A 81 -4.63 -16.44 4.31
N ASP A 82 -5.81 -16.99 4.60
CA ASP A 82 -5.94 -17.83 5.80
C ASP A 82 -5.18 -19.16 5.63
N ALA A 83 -3.86 -19.12 5.82
CA ALA A 83 -2.95 -20.26 5.73
C ALA A 83 -3.21 -21.32 6.79
N ARG A 84 -4.12 -21.09 7.75
CA ARG A 84 -4.60 -22.10 8.70
C ARG A 84 -5.62 -23.04 8.08
N THR A 85 -6.12 -22.72 6.88
CA THR A 85 -6.94 -23.62 6.07
C THR A 85 -6.12 -24.18 4.91
N PRO A 86 -6.32 -25.45 4.50
CA PRO A 86 -5.64 -26.01 3.33
C PRO A 86 -5.89 -25.23 2.03
N ALA A 87 -7.06 -24.58 1.92
CA ALA A 87 -7.39 -23.73 0.78
C ALA A 87 -6.57 -22.43 0.78
N GLY A 88 -6.52 -21.73 1.92
CA GLY A 88 -5.74 -20.50 2.06
C GLY A 88 -4.23 -20.74 2.06
N GLU A 89 -3.76 -21.90 2.51
CA GLU A 89 -2.36 -22.32 2.38
C GLU A 89 -1.98 -22.50 0.90
N LYS A 90 -2.82 -23.19 0.12
CA LYS A 90 -2.59 -23.39 -1.31
C LYS A 90 -2.66 -22.07 -2.08
N GLU A 91 -3.66 -21.25 -1.80
CA GLU A 91 -3.78 -19.93 -2.42
C GLU A 91 -2.51 -19.12 -2.11
N LEU A 92 -2.06 -19.14 -0.85
CA LEU A 92 -0.89 -18.40 -0.38
C LEU A 92 0.37 -18.88 -1.07
N ALA A 93 0.57 -20.18 -1.16
CA ALA A 93 1.69 -20.76 -1.89
C ALA A 93 1.70 -20.33 -3.37
N VAL A 94 0.53 -20.27 -4.03
CA VAL A 94 0.43 -19.83 -5.43
C VAL A 94 0.80 -18.35 -5.56
N THR A 95 0.27 -17.48 -4.72
CA THR A 95 0.52 -16.03 -4.86
C THR A 95 1.90 -15.62 -4.37
N LEU A 96 2.42 -16.26 -3.32
CA LEU A 96 3.83 -16.16 -2.99
C LEU A 96 4.67 -16.63 -4.15
N GLY A 97 4.38 -17.80 -4.74
CA GLY A 97 5.10 -18.29 -5.92
C GLY A 97 5.11 -17.29 -7.09
N ILE A 98 3.96 -16.69 -7.43
CA ILE A 98 3.87 -15.66 -8.48
C ILE A 98 4.65 -14.40 -8.11
N LYS A 99 4.54 -13.94 -6.86
CA LYS A 99 5.24 -12.74 -6.38
C LYS A 99 6.75 -12.97 -6.35
N THR A 100 7.21 -14.15 -5.92
CA THR A 100 8.61 -14.56 -5.88
C THR A 100 9.18 -14.74 -7.29
N GLU A 101 8.47 -15.40 -8.21
CA GLU A 101 8.92 -15.50 -9.61
C GLU A 101 9.04 -14.11 -10.26
N ARG A 102 8.10 -13.23 -9.95
CA ARG A 102 8.13 -11.85 -10.44
C ARG A 102 9.30 -11.09 -9.83
N SER A 103 9.47 -11.11 -8.51
CA SER A 103 10.56 -10.40 -7.83
C SER A 103 11.93 -10.92 -8.27
N GLU A 104 12.09 -12.22 -8.47
CA GLU A 104 13.27 -12.85 -9.07
C GLU A 104 13.70 -12.20 -10.38
N ARG A 105 12.76 -12.01 -11.31
CA ARG A 105 13.04 -11.33 -12.60
C ARG A 105 13.48 -9.88 -12.40
N TYR A 106 12.87 -9.16 -11.47
CA TYR A 106 13.26 -7.78 -11.18
C TYR A 106 14.62 -7.70 -10.47
N VAL A 107 14.93 -8.63 -9.56
CA VAL A 107 16.22 -8.70 -8.88
C VAL A 107 17.33 -8.98 -9.87
N GLN A 108 17.13 -9.93 -10.80
CA GLN A 108 18.07 -10.18 -11.88
C GLN A 108 18.30 -8.91 -12.73
N ALA A 109 17.24 -8.18 -13.07
CA ALA A 109 17.35 -6.93 -13.81
C ALA A 109 18.07 -5.83 -13.00
N LEU A 110 17.82 -5.75 -11.68
CA LEU A 110 18.50 -4.82 -10.78
C LEU A 110 20.00 -5.08 -10.75
N GLU A 111 20.43 -6.34 -10.67
CA GLU A 111 21.86 -6.70 -10.63
C GLU A 111 22.64 -6.31 -11.90
N LEU A 112 21.93 -6.16 -13.02
CA LEU A 112 22.48 -5.67 -14.29
C LEU A 112 22.59 -4.14 -14.35
N LEU A 113 22.02 -3.40 -13.39
CA LEU A 113 22.14 -1.95 -13.33
C LEU A 113 23.56 -1.55 -12.93
N ALA A 114 24.24 -0.83 -13.82
CA ALA A 114 25.62 -0.39 -13.66
C ALA A 114 25.90 0.47 -12.40
N GLY A 115 24.87 0.94 -11.70
CA GLY A 115 24.99 1.74 -10.49
C GLY A 115 25.04 0.95 -9.18
N LEU A 116 24.85 -0.37 -9.20
CA LEU A 116 24.92 -1.17 -7.98
C LEU A 116 26.38 -1.49 -7.61
N PRO A 117 26.75 -1.41 -6.31
CA PRO A 117 28.06 -1.83 -5.84
C PRO A 117 28.38 -3.26 -6.30
N GLN A 118 29.48 -3.45 -7.00
CA GLN A 118 29.95 -4.78 -7.44
C GLN A 118 30.70 -5.51 -6.32
N GLU A 119 31.17 -4.76 -5.32
CA GLU A 119 31.93 -5.26 -4.18
C GLU A 119 31.28 -4.80 -2.87
N GLY A 120 31.46 -5.59 -1.80
CA GLY A 120 30.88 -5.33 -0.48
C GLY A 120 29.46 -5.86 -0.27
N THR A 121 28.99 -5.81 0.99
CA THR A 121 27.65 -6.29 1.35
C THR A 121 26.58 -5.34 0.85
N ARG A 122 25.75 -5.80 -0.08
CA ARG A 122 24.57 -5.07 -0.55
C ARG A 122 23.47 -5.13 0.50
N LYS A 123 22.65 -4.07 0.61
CA LYS A 123 21.57 -3.98 1.60
C LYS A 123 20.26 -3.57 0.94
N ALA A 124 19.15 -4.13 1.41
CA ALA A 124 17.82 -3.78 0.97
C ALA A 124 16.90 -3.50 2.16
N LEU A 125 16.05 -2.49 2.01
CA LEU A 125 14.98 -2.13 2.94
C LEU A 125 13.67 -2.08 2.16
N ASP A 126 12.67 -2.82 2.62
CA ASP A 126 11.34 -2.85 2.01
C ASP A 126 10.26 -2.42 3.02
N PHE A 127 9.48 -1.39 2.64
CA PHE A 127 8.37 -0.86 3.43
C PHE A 127 7.06 -1.41 2.87
N GLY A 128 6.27 -2.10 3.70
CA GLY A 128 5.14 -2.88 3.22
C GLY A 128 5.60 -4.22 2.64
N CYS A 129 6.59 -4.86 3.27
CA CYS A 129 7.23 -6.06 2.74
C CYS A 129 6.30 -7.28 2.74
N GLY A 130 5.16 -7.21 3.43
CA GLY A 130 4.26 -8.32 3.66
C GLY A 130 5.03 -9.55 4.11
N LEU A 131 4.84 -10.66 3.39
CA LEU A 131 5.50 -11.94 3.67
C LEU A 131 6.93 -12.07 3.13
N GLY A 132 7.54 -11.00 2.63
CA GLY A 132 8.96 -11.00 2.25
C GLY A 132 9.27 -11.42 0.81
N ALA A 133 8.27 -11.60 -0.07
CA ALA A 133 8.47 -12.08 -1.43
C ALA A 133 9.48 -11.27 -2.29
N TRP A 134 9.77 -10.02 -1.93
CA TRP A 134 10.83 -9.20 -2.55
C TRP A 134 12.18 -9.29 -1.84
N LEU A 135 12.19 -9.56 -0.54
CA LEU A 135 13.39 -9.66 0.27
C LEU A 135 14.03 -11.05 0.16
N ASP A 136 13.25 -12.12 0.12
CA ASP A 136 13.74 -13.50 -0.01
C ASP A 136 14.74 -13.68 -1.16
N PRO A 137 14.43 -13.31 -2.43
CA PRO A 137 15.38 -13.48 -3.53
C PRO A 137 16.64 -12.61 -3.38
N LEU A 138 16.56 -11.47 -2.70
CA LEU A 138 17.74 -10.62 -2.42
C LEU A 138 18.61 -11.28 -1.34
N GLN A 139 17.99 -11.84 -0.30
CA GLN A 139 18.69 -12.52 0.78
C GLN A 139 19.38 -13.80 0.29
N GLU A 140 18.74 -14.57 -0.59
CA GLU A 140 19.34 -15.75 -1.25
C GLU A 140 20.60 -15.38 -2.07
N ARG A 141 20.69 -14.13 -2.55
CA ARG A 141 21.85 -13.57 -3.27
C ARG A 141 22.86 -12.90 -2.34
N GLY A 142 22.74 -13.08 -1.04
CA GLY A 142 23.68 -12.56 -0.04
C GLY A 142 23.50 -11.09 0.30
N TRP A 143 22.37 -10.46 -0.06
CA TRP A 143 22.06 -9.12 0.41
C TRP A 143 21.64 -9.15 1.88
N GLN A 144 21.99 -8.11 2.63
CA GLN A 144 21.44 -7.87 3.96
C GLN A 144 20.06 -7.21 3.83
N THR A 145 19.00 -7.93 4.13
CA THR A 145 17.62 -7.50 3.96
C THR A 145 16.98 -7.05 5.27
N HIS A 146 16.11 -6.04 5.21
CA HIS A 146 15.27 -5.60 6.32
C HIS A 146 13.88 -5.27 5.78
N GLY A 147 12.84 -5.74 6.47
CA GLY A 147 11.44 -5.46 6.14
C GLY A 147 10.76 -4.68 7.25
N ILE A 148 9.86 -3.78 6.88
CA ILE A 148 8.95 -3.10 7.80
C ILE A 148 7.52 -3.36 7.35
N GLU A 149 6.77 -4.11 8.14
CA GLU A 149 5.35 -4.38 7.93
C GLU A 149 4.60 -4.09 9.24
N PRO A 150 3.61 -3.18 9.24
CA PRO A 150 2.79 -2.90 10.41
C PRO A 150 1.77 -4.00 10.76
N GLY A 151 1.47 -4.88 9.79
CA GLY A 151 0.50 -5.98 9.88
C GLY A 151 1.13 -7.37 9.94
#